data_AF-A0A9P5W8Z6-F1
#
_entry.id   AF-A0A9P5W8Z6-F1
#
_cell.length_a   1.000
_cell.length_b   1.000
_cell.length_c   1.000
_cell.angle_alpha   90.00
_cell.angle_beta   90.00
_cell.angle_gamma   90.00
#
_symmetry.space_group_name_H-M   'P 1'
#
loop_
_entity.id
_entity.type
_entity.pdbx_description
1 polymer ?
#
loop_
_entity_poly.entity_id
_entity_poly.type
_entity_poly.pdbx_seq_one_letter_code
_entity_poly.pdbx_strand_id
1 'polypeptide(L)'
;MGGTEMYNPIRKTIERRYKDTPLEIVLLTDGAVWNQRKIFNYLDEQVIENRAAIRVFTLGVGAGVSHALIRGVAKSGNGFSQTVGQGEKMEGK
;
A
#
# COMPACT_ATOMS: atom_id res chain seq x y z
N MET A 1 -18.00 15.77 2.89
CA MET A 1 -17.66 14.95 1.72
C MET A 1 -16.71 13.86 2.16
N GLY A 2 -17.11 12.60 2.04
CA GLY A 2 -16.30 11.43 2.44
C GLY A 2 -15.39 10.99 1.31
N GLY A 3 -14.15 10.63 1.64
CA GLY A 3 -13.18 10.04 0.73
C GLY A 3 -12.23 9.16 1.52
N THR A 4 -11.43 8.35 0.83
CA THR A 4 -10.47 7.47 1.48
C THR A 4 -9.21 8.26 1.83
N GLU A 5 -8.80 8.23 3.10
CA GLU A 5 -7.55 8.83 3.59
C GLU A 5 -6.57 7.70 3.93
N MET A 6 -5.49 7.56 3.15
CA MET A 6 -4.49 6.49 3.35
C MET A 6 -3.13 7.02 3.81
N TYR A 7 -2.85 8.31 3.62
CA TYR A 7 -1.54 8.87 3.87
C TYR A 7 -1.19 8.84 5.36
N ASN A 8 -2.06 9.32 6.24
CA ASN A 8 -1.73 9.34 7.67
C ASN A 8 -1.61 7.95 8.30
N PRO A 9 -2.47 6.96 8.00
CA PRO A 9 -2.29 5.60 8.48
C PRO A 9 -0.93 5.01 8.08
N ILE A 10 -0.55 5.10 6.79
CA ILE A 10 0.74 4.58 6.29
C ILE A 10 1.91 5.27 7.01
N ARG A 11 1.88 6.60 7.08
CA ARG A 11 2.92 7.40 7.75
C ARG A 11 3.08 7.01 9.21
N LYS A 12 1.98 6.96 9.97
CA LYS A 12 2.02 6.63 11.41
C LYS A 12 2.50 5.20 11.66
N THR A 13 2.16 4.24 10.80
CA THR A 13 2.65 2.87 10.90
C THR A 13 4.16 2.80 10.72
N ILE A 14 4.71 3.49 9.71
CA ILE A 14 6.15 3.52 9.45
C ILE A 14 6.90 4.26 10.56
N GLU A 15 6.36 5.37 11.07
CA GLU A 15 6.96 6.14 12.18
C GLU A 15 7.05 5.35 13.48
N ARG A 16 6.06 4.50 13.76
CA ARG A 16 5.98 3.70 14.99
C ARG A 16 6.71 2.36 14.92
N ARG A 17 7.38 2.06 13.80
CA ARG A 17 8.05 0.78 13.62
C ARG A 17 9.25 0.63 14.55
N TYR A 18 9.51 -0.59 14.98
CA TYR A 18 10.79 -0.97 15.57
C TYR A 18 11.89 -0.93 14.49
N LYS A 19 13.04 -0.32 14.79
CA LYS A 19 14.08 -0.07 13.78
C LYS A 19 14.95 -1.31 13.50
N ASP A 20 15.00 -2.23 14.44
CA ASP A 20 15.72 -3.50 14.46
C ASP A 20 14.92 -4.67 13.87
N THR A 21 13.64 -4.48 13.57
CA THR A 21 12.76 -5.52 13.00
C THR A 21 12.23 -5.10 11.63
N PRO A 22 12.24 -5.99 10.62
CA PRO A 22 11.58 -5.73 9.34
C PRO A 22 10.08 -5.41 9.53
N LEU A 23 9.57 -4.45 8.78
CA LEU A 23 8.15 -4.07 8.79
C LEU A 23 7.47 -4.55 7.51
N GLU A 24 6.35 -5.25 7.65
CA GLU A 24 5.50 -5.64 6.53
C GLU A 24 4.12 -5.03 6.70
N ILE A 25 3.66 -4.28 5.69
CA ILE A 25 2.36 -3.63 5.66
C ILE A 25 1.53 -4.30 4.57
N VAL A 26 0.34 -4.77 4.92
CA VAL A 26 -0.66 -5.21 3.94
C VAL A 26 -1.76 -4.16 3.87
N LEU A 27 -1.89 -3.50 2.72
CA LEU A 27 -2.91 -2.49 2.46
C LEU A 27 -4.07 -3.11 1.68
N LEU A 28 -5.26 -3.11 2.27
CA LEU A 28 -6.50 -3.59 1.66
C LEU A 28 -7.38 -2.40 1.27
N THR A 29 -7.88 -2.37 0.02
CA THR A 29 -8.83 -1.32 -0.42
C THR A 29 -9.72 -1.80 -1.57
N ASP A 30 -10.93 -1.28 -1.63
CA ASP A 30 -11.90 -1.46 -2.71
C ASP A 30 -12.09 -0.19 -3.57
N GLY A 31 -11.30 0.85 -3.32
CA GLY A 31 -11.52 2.20 -3.87
C GLY A 31 -10.25 2.93 -4.30
N ALA A 32 -10.33 4.26 -4.30
CA ALA A 32 -9.28 5.17 -4.75
C ALA A 32 -9.02 6.30 -3.75
N VAL A 33 -7.88 6.99 -3.91
CA VAL A 33 -7.54 8.22 -3.19
C VAL A 33 -7.33 9.36 -4.17
N TRP A 34 -7.58 10.58 -3.71
CA TRP A 34 -7.42 11.79 -4.51
C TRP A 34 -5.95 12.15 -4.75
N ASN A 35 -5.07 11.94 -3.76
CA ASN A 35 -3.66 12.32 -3.84
C ASN A 35 -2.73 11.14 -3.62
N GLN A 36 -2.69 10.22 -4.60
CA GLN A 36 -1.82 9.05 -4.56
C GLN A 36 -0.32 9.41 -4.62
N ARG A 37 0.06 10.51 -5.29
CA ARG A 37 1.46 10.98 -5.38
C ARG A 37 2.08 11.24 -4.02
N LYS A 38 1.31 11.82 -3.09
CA LYS A 38 1.79 12.07 -1.73
C LYS A 38 2.17 10.77 -1.00
N ILE A 39 1.43 9.69 -1.25
CA ILE A 39 1.71 8.37 -0.67
C ILE A 39 2.95 7.77 -1.32
N PHE A 40 3.05 7.81 -2.65
CA PHE A 40 4.19 7.24 -3.38
C PHE A 40 5.50 7.90 -2.97
N ASN A 41 5.55 9.24 -2.99
CA ASN A 41 6.76 9.97 -2.62
C ASN A 41 7.22 9.65 -1.20
N TYR A 42 6.28 9.56 -0.25
CA TYR A 42 6.63 9.21 1.13
C TYR A 42 7.15 7.77 1.25
N LEU A 43 6.56 6.82 0.53
CA LEU A 43 7.04 5.45 0.51
C LEU A 43 8.40 5.32 -0.18
N ASP A 44 8.61 6.01 -1.31
CA ASP A 44 9.90 6.04 -2.01
C ASP A 44 11.00 6.54 -1.06
N GLU A 45 10.77 7.65 -0.37
CA GLU A 45 11.71 8.19 0.62
C GLU A 45 11.96 7.21 1.77
N GLN A 46 10.90 6.71 2.41
CA GLN A 46 11.03 5.90 3.63
C GLN A 46 11.52 4.47 3.38
N VAL A 47 11.25 3.91 2.19
CA VAL A 47 11.53 2.51 1.86
C VAL A 47 12.71 2.40 0.90
N ILE A 48 12.64 3.07 -0.26
CA ILE A 48 13.60 2.88 -1.34
C ILE A 48 14.89 3.67 -1.08
N GLU A 49 14.77 4.98 -0.86
CA GLU A 49 15.91 5.88 -0.68
C GLU A 49 16.66 5.55 0.62
N ASN A 50 15.92 5.39 1.72
CA ASN A 50 16.46 4.99 3.01
C ASN A 50 16.89 3.52 3.09
N ARG A 51 16.63 2.72 2.04
CA ARG A 51 16.88 1.27 1.99
C ARG A 51 16.40 0.54 3.24
N ALA A 52 15.26 0.97 3.79
CA ALA A 52 14.73 0.43 5.02
C ALA A 52 14.17 -0.97 4.77
N ALA A 53 14.28 -1.87 5.75
CA ALA A 53 13.65 -3.17 5.74
C ALA A 53 12.12 -3.04 5.94
N ILE A 54 11.44 -2.43 4.97
CA ILE A 54 10.01 -2.20 4.94
C ILE A 54 9.48 -2.79 3.62
N ARG A 55 8.37 -3.53 3.68
CA ARG A 55 7.64 -4.01 2.51
C ARG A 55 6.19 -3.61 2.61
N VAL A 56 5.61 -3.12 1.52
CA VAL A 56 4.18 -2.81 1.43
C VAL A 56 3.56 -3.65 0.32
N PHE A 57 2.68 -4.55 0.73
CA PHE A 57 1.84 -5.34 -0.16
C PHE A 57 0.49 -4.69 -0.28
N THR A 58 -0.12 -4.78 -1.46
CA THR A 58 -1.46 -4.23 -1.67
C THR A 58 -2.43 -5.30 -2.18
N LEU A 59 -3.66 -5.23 -1.70
CA LEU A 59 -4.75 -6.08 -2.13
C LEU A 59 -5.94 -5.19 -2.50
N GLY A 60 -6.25 -5.16 -3.78
CA GLY A 60 -7.41 -4.48 -4.33
C GLY A 60 -8.63 -5.39 -4.38
N VAL A 61 -9.79 -4.93 -3.94
CA VAL A 61 -11.03 -5.73 -3.93
C VAL A 61 -12.07 -5.11 -4.86
N GLY A 62 -12.65 -5.95 -5.71
CA GLY A 62 -13.74 -5.54 -6.61
C GLY A 62 -13.28 -4.65 -7.76
N ALA A 63 -14.24 -4.32 -8.63
CA ALA A 63 -13.97 -3.57 -9.86
C ALA A 63 -13.73 -2.06 -9.63
N GLY A 64 -14.06 -1.54 -8.43
CA GLY A 64 -13.93 -0.12 -8.09
C GLY A 64 -12.53 0.32 -7.68
N VAL A 65 -11.61 -0.64 -7.47
CA VAL A 65 -10.28 -0.32 -6.97
C VAL A 65 -9.41 0.35 -8.05
N SER A 66 -8.71 1.41 -7.64
CA SER A 66 -7.70 2.02 -8.51
C SER A 66 -6.47 1.11 -8.62
N HIS A 67 -6.32 0.50 -9.79
CA HIS A 67 -5.17 -0.36 -10.09
C HIS A 67 -3.85 0.43 -10.11
N ALA A 68 -3.89 1.70 -10.54
CA ALA A 68 -2.73 2.59 -10.51
C ALA A 68 -2.29 2.89 -9.07
N LEU A 69 -3.25 3.05 -8.15
CA LEU A 69 -2.98 3.25 -6.74
C LEU A 69 -2.29 2.03 -6.13
N ILE A 70 -2.91 0.85 -6.21
CA ILE A 70 -2.40 -0.35 -5.52
C ILE A 70 -1.04 -0.78 -6.08
N ARG A 71 -0.81 -0.67 -7.40
CA ARG A 71 0.49 -0.94 -8.02
C ARG A 71 1.54 0.10 -7.64
N GLY A 72 1.16 1.37 -7.61
CA GLY A 72 2.07 2.46 -7.22
C GLY A 72 2.52 2.32 -5.77
N VAL A 73 1.59 2.04 -4.85
CA VAL A 73 1.92 1.79 -3.43
C VAL A 73 2.84 0.58 -3.29
N ALA A 74 2.51 -0.54 -3.94
CA ALA A 74 3.33 -1.75 -3.87
C ALA A 74 4.75 -1.51 -4.41
N LYS A 75 4.87 -0.81 -5.54
CA LYS A 75 6.16 -0.46 -6.15
C LYS A 75 6.99 0.42 -5.23
N SER A 76 6.44 1.53 -4.76
CA SER A 76 7.14 2.46 -3.85
C SER A 76 7.43 1.85 -2.48
N GLY A 77 6.66 0.83 -2.09
CA GLY A 77 6.85 0.08 -0.85
C GLY A 77 7.66 -1.20 -0.99
N ASN A 78 8.36 -1.43 -2.11
CA ASN A 78 9.18 -2.63 -2.34
C ASN A 78 8.42 -3.96 -2.11
N GLY A 79 7.17 -4.04 -2.57
CA GLY A 79 6.31 -5.22 -2.50
C GLY A 79 5.62 -5.51 -3.83
N PHE A 80 4.50 -6.24 -3.76
CA PHE A 80 3.65 -6.56 -4.91
C PHE A 80 2.19 -6.23 -4.62
N SER A 81 1.42 -6.08 -5.70
CA SER A 81 -0.03 -5.85 -5.65
C SER A 81 -0.78 -7.06 -6.17
N GLN A 82 -1.90 -7.40 -5.54
CA GLN A 82 -2.89 -8.33 -6.06
C GLN A 82 -4.27 -7.68 -6.13
N THR A 83 -5.14 -8.22 -6.97
CA THR A 83 -6.53 -7.80 -7.09
C THR A 83 -7.43 -9.03 -7.03
N VAL A 84 -8.59 -8.89 -6.41
CA VAL A 84 -9.62 -9.94 -6.34
C VAL A 84 -10.89 -9.40 -6.97
N GLY A 85 -11.32 -9.99 -8.07
CA GLY A 85 -12.58 -9.67 -8.72
C GLY A 85 -13.81 -10.12 -7.91
N GLN A 86 -15.00 -9.64 -8.28
CA GLN A 86 -16.24 -10.21 -7.73
C GLN A 86 -16.36 -11.67 -8.19
N GLY A 87 -16.26 -12.61 -7.24
CA GLY A 87 -16.39 -14.05 -7.49
C GLY A 87 -15.07 -14.82 -7.66
N GLU A 88 -13.92 -14.14 -7.69
CA GLU A 88 -12.62 -14.82 -7.61
C GLU A 88 -12.33 -15.20 -6.15
N LYS A 89 -12.06 -16.48 -5.90
CA LYS A 89 -11.45 -16.89 -4.63
C LYS A 89 -10.00 -16.45 -4.65
N MET A 90 -9.50 -15.90 -3.55
CA MET A 90 -8.05 -15.82 -3.33
C MET A 90 -7.55 -17.27 -3.23
N GLU A 91 -7.03 -17.80 -4.32
CA GLU A 91 -6.41 -19.12 -4.28
C GLU A 91 -5.07 -19.01 -3.53
N GLY A 92 -5.02 -19.63 -2.36
CA GLY A 92 -3.78 -19.91 -1.67
C GLY A 92 -3.03 -21.00 -2.43
N LYS A 93 -1.73 -20.78 -2.65
CA LYS A 93 -0.82 -21.90 -2.94
C LYS A 93 -0.58 -22.72 -1.68
#